data_AF-A0A2E5FQH0-F1
#
_entry.id   AF-A0A2E5FQH0-F1
#
_cell.length_a   1.000
_cell.length_b   1.000
_cell.length_c   1.000
_cell.angle_alpha   90.00
_cell.angle_beta   90.00
_cell.angle_gamma   90.00
#
_symmetry.space_group_name_H-M   'P 1'
#
loop_
_entity.id
_entity.type
_entity.pdbx_description
1 polymer ?
#
loop_
_entity_poly.entity_id
_entity_poly.type
_entity_poly.pdbx_seq_one_letter_code
_entity_poly.pdbx_strand_id
1 'polypeptide(L)' 'MNKVKILTYLLFLIIMPSKAFAYLDPGTGSIILQAILGFIAASIATISIYWTKFKIIICKILNKKKDRKDIKKSDD' A
#
# COMPACT_ATOMS: atom_id res chain seq x y z
N MET A 1 28.00 -37.11 25.45
CA MET A 1 28.72 -35.81 25.55
C MET A 1 28.22 -34.78 24.53
N ASN A 2 28.03 -35.12 23.26
CA ASN A 2 27.62 -34.15 22.23
C ASN A 2 26.20 -33.57 22.43
N LYS A 3 25.26 -34.37 22.94
CA LYS A 3 23.89 -33.91 23.24
C LYS A 3 23.84 -32.84 24.32
N VAL A 4 24.72 -32.93 25.32
CA VAL A 4 24.85 -31.92 26.38
C VAL A 4 25.42 -30.63 25.81
N LYS A 5 26.44 -30.71 24.94
CA LYS A 5 26.98 -29.53 24.24
C LYS A 5 25.93 -28.85 23.36
N ILE A 6 25.11 -29.63 22.64
CA ILE A 6 23.99 -29.12 21.84
C ILE A 6 22.96 -28.42 22.73
N LEU A 7 22.61 -29.03 23.87
CA LEU A 7 21.68 -28.45 24.82
C LEU A 7 22.22 -27.14 25.41
N THR A 8 23.50 -27.09 25.78
CA THR A 8 24.17 -25.88 26.28
C THR A 8 24.21 -24.78 25.21
N TYR A 9 24.48 -25.14 23.96
CA TYR A 9 24.47 -24.19 22.84
C TYR A 9 23.06 -23.62 22.58
N LEU A 10 22.02 -24.45 22.65
CA LEU A 10 20.64 -24.02 22.52
C LEU A 10 20.23 -23.07 23.65
N LEU A 11 20.66 -23.37 24.88
CA LEU A 11 20.38 -22.54 26.05
C LEU A 11 21.05 -21.17 25.92
N PHE A 12 22.29 -21.12 25.40
CA PHE A 12 23.03 -19.89 25.16
C PHE A 12 22.34 -18.99 24.12
N LEU A 13 21.77 -19.57 23.06
CA LEU A 13 21.01 -18.85 22.03
C LEU A 13 19.73 -18.18 22.58
N ILE A 14 19.08 -18.80 23.58
CA ILE A 14 17.85 -18.26 24.19
C ILE A 14 18.17 -17.12 25.17
N ILE A 15 19.32 -17.19 25.84
CA ILE A 15 19.74 -16.22 26.88
C ILE A 15 20.36 -14.96 26.29
N MET A 16 20.74 -14.95 25.00
CA MET A 16 21.17 -13.73 24.30
C MET A 16 19.98 -13.03 23.63
N PRO A 17 19.31 -12.06 24.29
CA PRO A 17 18.31 -11.26 23.61
C PRO A 17 18.99 -10.40 22.54
N SER A 18 18.73 -10.72 21.26
CA SER A 18 18.94 -9.74 20.19
C SER A 18 17.94 -8.60 20.39
N LYS A 19 18.40 -7.34 20.26
CA LYS A 19 17.48 -6.19 20.32
C LYS A 19 16.54 -6.24 19.13
N ALA A 20 15.36 -6.82 19.32
CA ALA A 20 14.28 -6.73 18.37
C ALA A 20 13.68 -5.32 18.44
N PHE A 21 14.04 -4.45 17.49
CA PHE A 21 13.41 -3.14 17.30
C PHE A 21 12.01 -3.23 16.68
N ALA A 22 11.37 -4.41 16.74
CA ALA A 22 10.06 -4.65 16.17
C ALA A 22 8.99 -4.19 17.17
N TYR A 23 8.56 -2.95 17.00
CA TYR A 23 7.43 -2.28 17.66
C TYR A 23 6.07 -2.90 17.26
N LEU A 24 5.97 -4.22 17.40
CA LEU A 24 4.75 -5.01 17.21
C LEU A 24 4.34 -5.55 18.58
N ASP A 25 4.17 -4.63 19.52
CA ASP A 25 3.31 -4.89 20.67
C ASP A 25 1.92 -5.27 20.11
N PRO A 26 1.21 -6.30 20.62
CA PRO A 26 -0.09 -6.73 20.12
C PRO A 26 -1.11 -5.57 19.91
N GLY A 27 -0.98 -4.49 20.69
CA GLY A 27 -1.75 -3.25 20.48
C GLY A 27 -1.37 -2.47 19.21
N THR A 28 -0.09 -2.36 18.90
CA THR A 28 0.41 -1.63 17.72
C THR A 28 0.09 -2.35 16.41
N GLY A 29 0.16 -3.68 16.40
CA GLY A 29 -0.21 -4.48 15.22
C GLY A 29 -1.64 -4.20 14.74
N SER A 30 -2.57 -4.05 15.70
CA SER A 30 -3.97 -3.72 15.41
C SER A 30 -4.13 -2.32 14.81
N ILE A 31 -3.36 -1.34 15.29
CA ILE A 31 -3.41 0.05 14.80
C ILE A 31 -2.90 0.15 13.36
N ILE A 32 -1.79 -0.51 13.02
CA ILE A 32 -1.30 -0.53 11.63
C ILE A 32 -2.36 -1.13 10.70
N LEU A 33 -2.97 -2.24 11.10
CA LEU A 33 -3.98 -2.91 10.28
C LEU A 33 -5.22 -2.02 10.10
N GLN A 34 -5.70 -1.39 11.17
CA GLN A 34 -6.80 -0.44 11.12
C GLN A 34 -6.48 0.78 10.24
N ALA A 35 -5.27 1.32 10.32
CA ALA A 35 -4.85 2.45 9.48
C ALA A 35 -4.84 2.07 7.99
N ILE A 36 -4.35 0.88 7.64
CA ILE A 36 -4.36 0.37 6.26
C ILE A 36 -5.79 0.21 5.76
N LEU A 37 -6.67 -0.43 6.55
CA LEU A 37 -8.08 -0.59 6.18
C LEU A 37 -8.78 0.77 6.03
N GLY A 38 -8.56 1.70 6.97
CA GLY A 38 -9.11 3.05 6.93
C GLY A 38 -8.65 3.82 5.70
N PHE A 39 -7.36 3.73 5.35
CA PHE A 39 -6.81 4.35 4.15
C PHE A 39 -7.44 3.80 2.86
N ILE A 40 -7.61 2.47 2.76
CA ILE A 40 -8.25 1.84 1.60
C ILE A 40 -9.72 2.29 1.49
N ALA A 41 -10.46 2.23 2.60
CA ALA A 41 -11.86 2.65 2.64
C ALA A 41 -12.02 4.13 2.26
N ALA A 42 -11.21 5.01 2.83
CA ALA A 42 -11.23 6.44 2.52
C ALA A 42 -10.87 6.72 1.05
N SER A 43 -9.89 6.01 0.50
CA SER A 43 -9.49 6.14 -0.91
C SER A 43 -10.63 5.75 -1.85
N ILE A 44 -11.24 4.59 -1.62
CA ILE A 44 -12.37 4.10 -2.42
C ILE A 44 -13.57 5.03 -2.29
N ALA A 45 -13.92 5.45 -1.07
CA ALA A 45 -15.01 6.38 -0.82
C ALA A 45 -14.78 7.71 -1.55
N THR A 46 -13.57 8.25 -1.48
CA THR A 46 -13.19 9.48 -2.20
C THR A 46 -13.35 9.30 -3.71
N ILE A 47 -12.80 8.23 -4.29
CA ILE A 47 -12.94 7.96 -5.72
C ILE A 47 -14.42 7.83 -6.11
N SER A 48 -15.23 7.15 -5.29
CA SER A 48 -16.66 6.96 -5.52
C SER A 48 -17.43 8.29 -5.50
N ILE A 49 -17.18 9.15 -4.51
CA ILE A 49 -17.79 10.48 -4.40
C ILE A 49 -17.44 11.36 -5.60
N TYR A 50 -16.18 11.32 -6.05
CA TYR A 50 -15.70 12.15 -7.15
C TYR A 50 -15.84 11.48 -8.53
N TRP A 51 -16.42 10.29 -8.61
CA TRP A 51 -16.49 9.48 -9.84
C TRP A 51 -17.06 10.22 -11.04
N THR A 52 -18.12 11.01 -10.82
CA THR A 52 -18.75 11.82 -11.87
C THR A 52 -17.82 12.91 -12.40
N LYS A 53 -17.12 13.64 -11.51
CA LYS A 53 -16.16 14.68 -11.91
C LYS A 53 -14.95 14.06 -12.60
N PHE A 54 -14.48 12.92 -12.09
CA PHE A 54 -13.39 12.15 -12.68
C PHE A 54 -13.70 11.69 -14.10
N LYS A 55 -14.90 11.15 -14.34
CA LYS A 55 -15.39 10.80 -15.69
C LYS A 55 -15.42 12.00 -16.63
N ILE A 56 -15.93 13.15 -16.18
CA ILE A 56 -15.98 14.36 -17.00
C ILE A 56 -14.57 14.82 -17.40
N ILE A 57 -13.61 14.79 -16.47
CA ILE A 57 -12.21 15.14 -16.74
C ILE A 57 -11.59 14.17 -17.76
N ILE A 58 -11.79 12.86 -17.59
CA ILE A 58 -11.31 11.84 -18.54
C ILE A 58 -11.93 12.05 -19.93
N CYS A 59 -13.25 12.21 -20.02
CA CYS A 59 -13.93 12.47 -21.28
C CYS A 59 -13.39 13.74 -21.96
N LYS A 60 -13.13 14.81 -21.18
CA LYS A 60 -12.59 16.06 -21.70
C LYS A 60 -11.16 15.90 -22.23
N ILE A 61 -10.31 15.13 -21.54
CA ILE A 61 -8.94 14.82 -21.99
C ILE A 61 -8.94 13.97 -23.26
N LEU A 62 -9.81 12.96 -23.33
CA LEU A 62 -9.93 12.07 -24.48
C LEU A 62 -10.51 12.77 -25.71
N ASN A 63 -11.58 13.56 -25.55
CA ASN A 63 -12.22 14.28 -26.65
C ASN A 63 -11.35 15.41 -27.21
N LYS A 64 -10.52 16.06 -26.37
CA LYS A 64 -9.56 17.07 -26.85
C LYS A 64 -8.53 16.52 -27.85
N LYS A 65 -8.29 15.21 -27.85
CA LYS A 65 -7.41 14.54 -28.83
C LYS A 65 -8.08 14.28 -30.17
N LYS A 66 -9.42 14.25 -30.23
CA LYS A 66 -10.21 14.02 -31.45
C LYS A 66 -10.36 15.30 -32.27
N ASP A 67 -10.74 16.42 -31.65
CA ASP A 67 -10.85 17.72 -32.35
C ASP A 67 -9.52 18.17 -32.98
N ARG A 68 -8.39 17.93 -32.31
CA ARG A 68 -7.05 18.27 -32.82
C ARG A 68 -6.60 17.42 -34.02
N LYS A 69 -7.23 16.27 -34.28
CA LYS A 69 -6.92 15.41 -35.44
C LYS A 69 -7.79 15.74 -36.64
N ASP A 70 -9.05 16.15 -36.43
CA ASP A 70 -9.95 16.57 -37.51
C ASP A 70 -9.52 17.91 -38.12
N ILE A 71 -9.16 18.91 -37.30
CA ILE A 71 -8.65 20.21 -37.79
C ILE A 71 -7.37 20.04 -38.62
N LYS A 72 -6.50 19.09 -38.26
CA LYS A 72 -5.27 18.84 -39.01
C LYS A 72 -5.48 18.09 -40.33
N LYS A 73 -6.67 17.55 -40.58
CA LYS A 73 -6.98 16.75 -41.78
C LYS A 73 -7.83 17.52 -42.80
N SER A 74 -8.40 18.66 -42.41
CA SER A 74 -9.10 19.59 -43.31
C SER A 74 -8.18 20.63 -43.95
N ASP A 75 -6.95 20.76 -43.45
CA ASP A 75 -5.96 21.75 -43.89
C ASP A 75 -4.87 21.14 -44.82
N ASP A 76 -4.97 19.83 -45.11
CA ASP A 76 -4.17 19.07 -46.09
C ASP A 76 -5.02 18.70 -47.31
#